data_AF-A0A354GR13-F1
#
_entry.id   AF-A0A354GR13-F1
#
_cell.length_a   1.000
_cell.length_b   1.000
_cell.length_c   1.000
_cell.angle_alpha   90.00
_cell.angle_beta   90.00
_cell.angle_gamma   90.00
#
_symmetry.space_group_name_H-M   'P 1'
#
loop_
_entity.id
_entity.type
_entity.pdbx_description
1 polymer ?
#
loop_
_entity_poly.entity_id
_entity_poly.type
_entity_poly.pdbx_seq_one_letter_code
_entity_poly.pdbx_strand_id
1 'polypeptide(L)'
;MSNLWTRWTLITVTVLPFACVLIYHVRERLQTRQTLEAQFITMFETPAESKGITARMTAKFRVADEVIAGRLSLLQAAAAFRNLDKCWPRAVILWAYFPNAASEDEVYCLKVIGYVDTVAPSNRVAELAARLHAELDAMLQNGTLRLPDSEGVSSSGGG
;
A
#
# COMPACT_ATOMS: atom_id res chain seq x y z
N MET A 1 3.72 35.82 42.15
CA MET A 1 2.59 35.20 41.43
C MET A 1 2.75 35.41 39.92
N SER A 2 3.78 34.82 39.28
CA SER A 2 4.12 35.17 37.88
C SER A 2 4.75 34.03 37.05
N ASN A 3 4.51 32.76 37.39
CA ASN A 3 5.23 31.64 36.73
C ASN A 3 4.33 30.56 36.12
N LEU A 4 3.00 30.67 36.27
CA LEU A 4 2.05 29.70 35.72
C LEU A 4 1.62 30.06 34.29
N TRP A 5 1.42 31.34 33.98
CA TRP A 5 0.94 31.76 32.65
C TRP A 5 1.97 31.51 31.54
N THR A 6 3.26 31.72 31.82
CA THR A 6 4.37 31.53 30.87
C THR A 6 4.67 30.05 30.57
N ARG A 7 4.33 29.13 31.49
CA ARG A 7 4.48 27.68 31.26
C ARG A 7 3.37 27.13 30.37
N TRP A 8 2.17 27.68 30.42
CA TRP A 8 1.06 27.25 29.57
C TRP A 8 1.19 27.72 28.12
N THR A 9 1.76 28.90 27.87
CA THR A 9 1.99 29.41 26.50
C THR A 9 3.10 28.66 25.75
N LEU A 10 4.12 28.16 26.45
CA LEU A 10 5.18 27.35 25.84
C LEU A 10 4.70 25.96 25.40
N ILE A 11 3.77 25.35 26.13
CA ILE A 11 3.21 24.03 25.80
C ILE A 11 2.27 24.13 24.58
N THR A 12 1.46 25.18 24.48
CA THR A 12 0.57 25.36 23.33
C THR A 12 1.32 25.69 22.05
N VAL A 13 2.42 26.46 22.11
CA VAL A 13 3.22 26.82 20.92
C VAL A 13 4.00 25.63 20.35
N THR A 14 4.34 24.63 21.16
CA THR A 14 5.15 23.48 20.72
C THR A 14 4.32 22.25 20.38
N VAL A 15 3.26 21.94 21.13
CA VAL A 15 2.47 20.71 20.92
C VAL A 15 1.45 20.86 19.78
N LEU A 16 0.87 22.04 19.61
CA LEU A 16 -0.14 22.32 18.59
C LEU A 16 0.36 22.13 17.14
N PRO A 17 1.56 22.60 16.74
CA PRO A 17 2.05 22.37 15.38
C PRO A 17 2.33 20.89 15.10
N PHE A 18 2.87 20.13 16.08
CA PHE A 18 3.08 18.69 15.92
C PHE A 18 1.76 17.92 15.79
N ALA A 19 0.74 18.28 16.58
CA ALA A 19 -0.59 17.71 16.45
C ALA A 19 -1.21 18.03 15.08
N CYS A 20 -1.07 19.26 14.58
CA CYS A 20 -1.53 19.63 13.24
C CYS A 20 -0.78 18.89 12.13
N VAL A 21 0.54 18.67 12.24
CA VAL A 21 1.32 17.89 11.26
C VAL A 21 0.93 16.41 11.28
N LEU A 22 0.70 15.83 12.46
CA LEU A 22 0.19 14.47 12.59
C LEU A 22 -1.22 14.35 12.00
N ILE A 23 -2.12 15.28 12.30
CA ILE A 23 -3.48 15.30 11.74
C ILE A 23 -3.42 15.52 10.23
N TYR A 24 -2.52 16.36 9.73
CA TYR A 24 -2.31 16.59 8.30
C TYR A 24 -1.83 15.32 7.59
N HIS A 25 -0.81 14.64 8.11
CA HIS A 25 -0.34 13.38 7.51
C HIS A 25 -1.33 12.22 7.65
N VAL A 26 -2.08 12.15 8.74
CA VAL A 26 -3.18 11.18 8.89
C VAL A 26 -4.29 11.48 7.89
N ARG A 27 -4.65 12.75 7.70
CA ARG A 27 -5.66 13.19 6.73
C ARG A 27 -5.20 12.99 5.29
N GLU A 28 -3.94 13.26 5.00
CA GLU A 28 -3.31 13.03 3.70
C GLU A 28 -3.34 11.54 3.34
N ARG A 29 -2.98 10.65 4.28
CA ARG A 29 -3.12 9.19 4.13
C ARG A 29 -4.58 8.76 3.91
N LEU A 30 -5.55 9.39 4.57
CA LEU A 30 -6.97 9.08 4.38
C LEU A 30 -7.52 9.60 3.04
N GLN A 31 -7.03 10.74 2.55
CA GLN A 31 -7.44 11.29 1.25
C GLN A 31 -6.91 10.46 0.08
N THR A 32 -5.72 9.86 0.19
CA THR A 32 -5.21 8.91 -0.81
C THR A 32 -6.01 7.60 -0.84
N ARG A 33 -6.59 7.18 0.29
CA ARG A 33 -7.42 5.96 0.36
C ARG A 33 -8.75 6.08 -0.39
N GLN A 34 -9.40 7.25 -0.35
CA GLN A 34 -10.73 7.42 -0.95
C GLN A 34 -10.72 7.61 -2.48
N THR A 35 -9.63 8.09 -3.07
CA THR A 35 -9.54 8.29 -4.53
C THR A 35 -9.33 7.00 -5.33
N LEU A 36 -8.81 5.94 -4.69
CA LEU A 36 -8.52 4.67 -5.38
C LEU A 36 -9.79 3.87 -5.75
N GLU A 37 -10.88 3.96 -4.99
CA GLU A 37 -12.12 3.23 -5.31
C GLU A 37 -12.98 3.92 -6.37
N ALA A 38 -13.05 5.26 -6.34
CA ALA A 38 -13.97 6.00 -7.19
C ALA A 38 -13.54 6.10 -8.67
N GLN A 39 -12.22 6.15 -8.93
CA GLN A 39 -11.71 6.30 -10.31
C GLN A 39 -11.56 4.97 -11.06
N PHE A 40 -11.47 3.83 -10.36
CA PHE A 40 -11.29 2.54 -11.03
C PHE A 40 -12.60 2.01 -11.64
N ILE A 41 -13.75 2.34 -11.07
CA ILE A 41 -15.03 1.75 -11.51
C ILE A 41 -15.64 2.49 -12.72
N THR A 42 -15.24 3.74 -12.97
CA THR A 42 -15.90 4.63 -13.94
C THR A 42 -15.32 4.63 -15.36
N MET A 43 -14.24 3.89 -15.64
CA MET A 43 -13.48 4.02 -16.90
C MET A 43 -13.51 2.78 -17.82
N PHE A 44 -14.52 1.90 -17.72
CA PHE A 44 -14.58 0.69 -18.53
C PHE A 44 -15.84 0.64 -19.40
N GLU A 45 -15.62 0.74 -20.72
CA GLU A 45 -16.65 0.96 -21.73
C GLU A 45 -17.27 -0.36 -22.26
N THR A 46 -16.72 -1.54 -21.90
CA THR A 46 -17.23 -2.84 -22.38
C THR A 46 -17.41 -3.92 -21.29
N PRO A 47 -18.42 -4.81 -21.40
CA PRO A 47 -18.66 -5.89 -20.43
C PRO A 47 -17.54 -6.94 -20.34
N ALA A 48 -16.78 -7.17 -21.41
CA ALA A 48 -15.67 -8.12 -21.44
C ALA A 48 -14.44 -7.57 -20.68
N GLU A 49 -14.15 -6.27 -20.82
CA GLU A 49 -13.13 -5.60 -20.01
C GLU A 49 -13.52 -5.64 -18.53
N SER A 50 -14.78 -5.34 -18.22
CA SER A 50 -15.33 -5.36 -16.84
C SER A 50 -15.13 -6.71 -16.12
N LYS A 51 -15.30 -7.84 -16.81
CA LYS A 51 -15.08 -9.18 -16.23
C LYS A 51 -13.63 -9.42 -15.82
N GLY A 52 -12.68 -9.07 -16.68
CA GLY A 52 -11.25 -9.28 -16.37
C GLY A 52 -10.74 -8.36 -15.26
N ILE A 53 -11.30 -7.15 -15.16
CA ILE A 53 -11.00 -6.23 -14.06
C ILE A 53 -11.51 -6.77 -12.72
N THR A 54 -12.75 -7.25 -12.70
CA THR A 54 -13.36 -7.85 -11.49
C THR A 54 -12.55 -9.05 -11.03
N ALA A 55 -12.17 -9.94 -11.95
CA ALA A 55 -11.32 -11.10 -11.64
C ALA A 55 -9.96 -10.67 -11.06
N ARG A 56 -9.33 -9.63 -11.62
CA ARG A 56 -8.05 -9.10 -11.13
C ARG A 56 -8.17 -8.46 -9.75
N MET A 57 -9.21 -7.65 -9.51
CA MET A 57 -9.45 -7.07 -8.20
C MET A 57 -9.69 -8.16 -7.16
N THR A 58 -10.50 -9.17 -7.50
CA THR A 58 -10.72 -10.35 -6.65
C THR A 58 -9.43 -11.07 -6.31
N ALA A 59 -8.55 -11.29 -7.30
CA ALA A 59 -7.24 -11.91 -7.08
C ALA A 59 -6.33 -11.05 -6.17
N LYS A 60 -6.34 -9.73 -6.32
CA LYS A 60 -5.58 -8.82 -5.45
C LYS A 60 -6.10 -8.80 -4.02
N PHE A 61 -7.42 -8.81 -3.83
CA PHE A 61 -8.02 -8.94 -2.50
C PHE A 61 -7.63 -10.25 -1.83
N ARG A 62 -7.65 -11.37 -2.58
CA ARG A 62 -7.17 -12.66 -2.06
C ARG A 62 -5.71 -12.58 -1.60
N VAL A 63 -4.82 -11.98 -2.39
CA VAL A 63 -3.42 -11.80 -1.99
C VAL A 63 -3.30 -10.90 -0.75
N ALA A 64 -4.12 -9.86 -0.61
CA ALA A 64 -4.15 -9.03 0.58
C ALA A 64 -4.62 -9.81 1.83
N ASP A 65 -5.62 -10.68 1.69
CA ASP A 65 -6.07 -11.57 2.76
C ASP A 65 -4.95 -12.51 3.24
N GLU A 66 -4.13 -13.01 2.32
CA GLU A 66 -2.96 -13.83 2.67
C GLU A 66 -1.91 -13.03 3.46
N VAL A 67 -1.70 -11.75 3.16
CA VAL A 67 -0.81 -10.85 3.92
C VAL A 67 -1.39 -10.55 5.32
N ILE A 68 -2.69 -10.30 5.41
CA ILE A 68 -3.41 -10.08 6.68
C ILE A 68 -3.32 -11.32 7.57
N ALA A 69 -3.42 -12.49 6.97
CA ALA A 69 -3.24 -13.78 7.64
C ALA A 69 -1.78 -14.10 7.98
N GLY A 70 -0.82 -13.28 7.54
CA GLY A 70 0.61 -13.50 7.77
C GLY A 70 1.22 -14.66 6.96
N ARG A 71 0.53 -15.13 5.92
CA ARG A 71 0.99 -16.23 5.05
C ARG A 71 1.89 -15.75 3.91
N LEU A 72 1.74 -14.48 3.51
CA LEU A 72 2.64 -13.83 2.55
C LEU A 72 3.33 -12.63 3.19
N SER A 73 4.62 -12.47 2.89
CA SER A 73 5.35 -11.24 3.17
C SER A 73 4.97 -10.13 2.18
N LEU A 74 5.33 -8.88 2.50
CA LEU A 74 5.10 -7.75 1.61
C LEU A 74 5.71 -7.97 0.21
N LEU A 75 6.94 -8.47 0.14
CA LEU A 75 7.67 -8.67 -1.11
C LEU A 75 7.02 -9.76 -1.98
N GLN A 76 6.56 -10.85 -1.37
CA GLN A 76 5.85 -11.92 -2.09
C GLN A 76 4.52 -11.43 -2.65
N ALA A 77 3.75 -10.68 -1.85
CA ALA A 77 2.49 -10.10 -2.27
C ALA A 77 2.66 -9.07 -3.39
N ALA A 78 3.69 -8.24 -3.31
CA ALA A 78 4.01 -7.24 -4.34
C ALA A 78 4.40 -7.91 -5.68
N ALA A 79 5.17 -9.01 -5.63
CA ALA A 79 5.47 -9.81 -6.82
C ALA A 79 4.20 -10.44 -7.42
N ALA A 80 3.29 -10.95 -6.59
CA ALA A 80 2.01 -11.47 -7.06
C ALA A 80 1.15 -10.37 -7.72
N PHE A 81 1.11 -9.15 -7.14
CA PHE A 81 0.43 -8.00 -7.73
C PHE A 81 1.03 -7.64 -9.09
N ARG A 82 2.36 -7.61 -9.20
CA ARG A 82 3.08 -7.38 -10.47
C ARG A 82 2.68 -8.39 -11.54
N ASN A 83 2.61 -9.67 -11.19
CA ASN A 83 2.21 -10.72 -12.12
C ASN A 83 0.75 -10.59 -12.57
N LEU A 84 -0.16 -10.26 -11.65
CA LEU A 84 -1.57 -10.02 -11.97
C LEU A 84 -1.76 -8.80 -12.89
N ASP A 85 -0.87 -7.82 -12.82
CA ASP A 85 -0.92 -6.63 -13.67
C ASP A 85 -0.22 -6.82 -15.03
N LYS A 86 0.77 -7.72 -15.15
CA LYS A 86 1.43 -8.06 -16.43
C LYS A 86 0.45 -8.62 -17.49
N CYS A 87 -0.58 -9.34 -17.07
CA CYS A 87 -1.52 -10.00 -17.97
C CYS A 87 -2.57 -9.06 -18.60
N TRP A 88 -2.57 -7.76 -18.28
CA TRP A 88 -3.60 -6.84 -18.74
C TRP A 88 -3.05 -5.77 -19.70
N PRO A 89 -3.63 -5.62 -20.91
CA PRO A 89 -3.24 -4.56 -21.81
C PRO A 89 -3.70 -3.21 -21.23
N ARG A 90 -2.82 -2.20 -21.28
CA ARG A 90 -2.99 -0.86 -20.70
C ARG A 90 -2.58 -0.81 -19.23
N ALA A 91 -1.28 -0.61 -19.03
CA ALA A 91 -0.70 -0.19 -17.77
C ALA A 91 -1.41 1.08 -17.30
N VAL A 92 -2.36 0.94 -16.37
CA VAL A 92 -2.80 2.07 -15.55
C VAL A 92 -1.52 2.61 -14.92
N ILE A 93 -1.19 3.87 -15.21
CA ILE A 93 0.10 4.48 -14.84
C ILE A 93 0.19 4.51 -13.31
N LEU A 94 0.81 3.47 -12.74
CA LEU A 94 0.93 3.23 -11.31
C LEU A 94 1.71 4.35 -10.61
N TRP A 95 2.66 4.95 -11.33
CA TRP A 95 3.52 6.02 -10.85
C TRP A 95 2.77 7.30 -10.47
N ALA A 96 1.64 7.60 -11.10
CA ALA A 96 0.89 8.82 -10.82
C ALA A 96 0.34 8.85 -9.37
N TYR A 97 0.09 7.68 -8.79
CA TYR A 97 -0.43 7.55 -7.43
C TYR A 97 0.67 7.57 -6.35
N PHE A 98 1.92 7.34 -6.75
CA PHE A 98 3.07 7.24 -5.85
C PHE A 98 4.26 8.04 -6.39
N PRO A 99 4.14 9.38 -6.52
CA PRO A 99 5.16 10.21 -7.15
C PRO A 99 6.51 10.21 -6.40
N ASN A 100 6.50 9.82 -5.12
CA ASN A 100 7.69 9.76 -4.28
C ASN A 100 8.37 8.39 -4.28
N ALA A 101 7.78 7.38 -4.94
CA ALA A 101 8.41 6.07 -5.02
C ALA A 101 9.65 6.13 -5.91
N ALA A 102 10.77 5.59 -5.42
CA ALA A 102 12.04 5.58 -6.13
C ALA A 102 12.14 4.45 -7.17
N SER A 103 11.25 3.46 -7.11
CA SER A 103 11.26 2.31 -8.02
C SER A 103 9.88 1.70 -8.25
N GLU A 104 9.72 0.94 -9.33
CA GLU A 104 8.48 0.20 -9.61
C GLU A 104 8.18 -0.86 -8.53
N ASP A 105 9.21 -1.53 -8.01
CA ASP A 105 9.07 -2.53 -6.95
C ASP A 105 8.51 -1.90 -5.66
N GLU A 106 8.93 -0.67 -5.34
CA GLU A 106 8.37 0.12 -4.25
C GLU A 106 6.89 0.46 -4.48
N VAL A 107 6.53 0.85 -5.71
CA VAL A 107 5.14 1.14 -6.07
C VAL A 107 4.23 -0.08 -5.84
N TYR A 108 4.68 -1.29 -6.20
CA TYR A 108 3.91 -2.51 -5.92
C TYR A 108 3.79 -2.82 -4.43
N CYS A 109 4.84 -2.57 -3.64
CA CYS A 109 4.76 -2.70 -2.19
C CYS A 109 3.74 -1.73 -1.59
N LEU A 110 3.80 -0.44 -1.95
CA LEU A 110 2.86 0.57 -1.50
C LEU A 110 1.41 0.24 -1.92
N LYS A 111 1.23 -0.36 -3.10
CA LYS A 111 -0.08 -0.83 -3.56
C LYS A 111 -0.63 -1.98 -2.72
N VAL A 112 0.20 -2.95 -2.34
CA VAL A 112 -0.22 -4.02 -1.43
C VAL A 112 -0.65 -3.44 -0.09
N ILE A 113 0.12 -2.49 0.46
CA ILE A 113 -0.23 -1.80 1.70
C ILE A 113 -1.60 -1.14 1.57
N GLY A 114 -1.85 -0.41 0.47
CA GLY A 114 -3.15 0.19 0.19
C GLY A 114 -4.31 -0.81 0.13
N TYR A 115 -4.11 -2.00 -0.47
CA TYR A 115 -5.14 -3.04 -0.51
C TYR A 115 -5.39 -3.66 0.87
N VAL A 116 -4.34 -3.95 1.63
CA VAL A 116 -4.46 -4.43 3.02
C VAL A 116 -5.23 -3.43 3.85
N ASP A 117 -4.99 -2.15 3.63
CA ASP A 117 -5.68 -1.07 4.31
C ASP A 117 -7.19 -1.06 4.10
N THR A 118 -7.62 -1.39 2.88
CA THR A 118 -9.02 -1.43 2.47
C THR A 118 -9.74 -2.65 3.06
N VAL A 119 -9.08 -3.81 3.13
CA VAL A 119 -9.74 -5.08 3.50
C VAL A 119 -9.49 -5.54 4.94
N ALA A 120 -8.46 -5.01 5.61
CA ALA A 120 -8.16 -5.42 6.98
C ALA A 120 -9.29 -5.06 7.95
N PRO A 121 -9.53 -5.89 8.99
CA PRO A 121 -10.42 -5.54 10.09
C PRO A 121 -10.02 -4.20 10.72
N SER A 122 -10.99 -3.35 11.03
CA SER A 122 -10.75 -1.99 11.53
C SER A 122 -9.92 -1.93 12.81
N ASN A 123 -9.96 -2.97 13.65
CA ASN A 123 -9.17 -3.08 14.86
C ASN A 123 -7.70 -3.49 14.61
N ARG A 124 -7.37 -4.02 13.43
CA ARG A 124 -6.03 -4.51 13.07
C ARG A 124 -5.36 -3.68 11.97
N VAL A 125 -6.11 -2.85 11.25
CA VAL A 125 -5.62 -2.11 10.08
C VAL A 125 -4.38 -1.26 10.39
N ALA A 126 -4.37 -0.53 11.51
CA ALA A 126 -3.26 0.32 11.90
C ALA A 126 -1.99 -0.48 12.23
N GLU A 127 -2.16 -1.60 12.95
CA GLU A 127 -1.06 -2.52 13.30
C GLU A 127 -0.45 -3.15 12.04
N LEU A 128 -1.30 -3.67 11.15
CA LEU A 128 -0.86 -4.31 9.91
C LEU A 128 -0.17 -3.33 8.97
N ALA A 129 -0.74 -2.13 8.80
CA ALA A 129 -0.12 -1.09 7.98
C ALA A 129 1.24 -0.65 8.54
N ALA A 130 1.34 -0.46 9.87
CA ALA A 130 2.62 -0.11 10.52
C ALA A 130 3.68 -1.20 10.32
N ARG A 131 3.31 -2.48 10.50
CA ARG A 131 4.20 -3.62 10.25
C ARG A 131 4.70 -3.64 8.81
N LEU A 132 3.80 -3.51 7.83
CA LEU A 132 4.18 -3.57 6.42
C LEU A 132 5.04 -2.37 5.99
N HIS A 133 4.78 -1.17 6.52
CA HIS A 133 5.67 -0.04 6.29
C HIS A 133 7.05 -0.27 6.90
N ALA A 134 7.15 -0.85 8.10
CA ALA A 134 8.43 -1.20 8.69
C ALA A 134 9.19 -2.26 7.86
N GLU A 135 8.49 -3.25 7.30
CA GLU A 135 9.08 -4.21 6.35
C GLU A 135 9.63 -3.51 5.10
N LEU A 136 8.87 -2.59 4.51
CA LEU A 136 9.30 -1.81 3.34
C LEU A 136 10.53 -0.94 3.66
N ASP A 137 10.49 -0.21 4.76
CA ASP A 137 11.58 0.67 5.20
C ASP A 137 12.86 -0.14 5.44
N ALA A 138 12.75 -1.33 6.05
CA ALA A 138 13.89 -2.22 6.23
C ALA A 138 14.49 -2.68 4.90
N MET A 139 13.66 -3.02 3.91
CA MET A 139 14.14 -3.43 2.59
C MET A 139 14.83 -2.28 1.84
N LEU A 140 14.28 -1.06 1.95
CA LEU A 140 14.83 0.16 1.36
C LEU A 140 16.20 0.50 1.98
N GLN A 141 16.30 0.47 3.32
CA GLN A 141 17.56 0.72 4.03
C GLN A 141 18.66 -0.28 3.66
N ASN A 142 18.28 -1.55 3.47
CA ASN A 142 19.22 -2.61 3.10
C ASN A 142 19.53 -2.65 1.59
N GLY A 143 18.85 -1.86 0.76
CA GLY A 143 18.98 -1.92 -0.70
C GLY A 143 18.51 -3.24 -1.32
N THR A 144 17.67 -4.00 -0.58
CA THR A 144 17.21 -5.35 -0.96
C THR A 144 15.85 -5.35 -1.63
N LEU A 145 15.26 -4.18 -1.88
CA LEU A 145 13.96 -4.05 -2.51
C LEU A 145 14.05 -4.45 -4.00
N ARG A 146 13.90 -5.75 -4.24
CA ARG A 146 13.79 -6.37 -5.56
C ARG A 146 12.72 -7.44 -5.54
N LEU A 147 11.70 -7.29 -6.39
CA LEU A 147 10.64 -8.29 -6.46
C LEU A 147 11.16 -9.55 -7.15
N PRO A 148 10.93 -10.76 -6.57
CA PRO A 148 11.34 -12.00 -7.20
C PRO A 148 10.70 -12.15 -8.57
N ASP A 149 11.48 -12.70 -9.50
CA ASP A 149 10.97 -13.08 -10.80
C ASP A 149 10.04 -14.28 -10.67
N SER A 150 9.01 -14.29 -11.52
CA SER A 150 7.95 -15.29 -11.53
C SER A 150 8.40 -16.68 -12.01
N GLU A 151 9.69 -16.88 -12.33
CA GLU A 151 10.21 -18.11 -12.93
C GLU A 151 10.70 -19.16 -11.92
N GLY A 152 10.60 -18.91 -10.61
CA GLY A 152 11.11 -19.82 -9.57
C GLY A 152 10.31 -21.11 -9.33
N VAL A 153 9.21 -21.35 -10.04
CA VAL A 153 8.39 -22.57 -9.88
C VAL A 153 8.04 -23.15 -11.25
N SER A 154 9.01 -23.74 -11.96
CA SER A 154 8.79 -24.79 -12.99
C SER A 154 10.13 -25.29 -13.59
N SER A 155 10.69 -26.37 -13.02
CA SER A 155 11.38 -27.47 -13.73
C SER A 155 12.46 -28.10 -12.84
N SER A 156 12.02 -28.87 -11.85
CA SER A 156 12.81 -29.98 -11.32
C SER A 156 11.86 -31.13 -11.04
N GLY A 157 11.92 -32.13 -11.91
CA GLY A 157 11.10 -33.34 -11.89
C GLY A 157 10.61 -33.66 -13.31
N GLY A 158 11.09 -34.69 -14.00
CA GLY A 158 12.05 -35.74 -13.67
C GLY A 158 12.29 -36.52 -14.97
N GLY A 159 13.48 -37.12 -15.08
CA GLY A 159 13.86 -37.97 -16.21
C GLY A 159 13.17 -39.32 -16.23
#